data_AF-A0A151EF96-F1
#
_entry.id   AF-A0A151EF96-F1
#
_cell.length_a   1.000
_cell.length_b   1.000
_cell.length_c   1.000
_cell.angle_alpha   90.00
_cell.angle_beta   90.00
_cell.angle_gamma   90.00
#
_symmetry.space_group_name_H-M   'P 1'
#
loop_
_entity.id
_entity.type
_entity.pdbx_description
1 polymer ?
#
loop_
_entity_poly.entity_id
_entity_poly.type
_entity_poly.pdbx_seq_one_letter_code
_entity_poly.pdbx_strand_id
1 'polypeptide(L)'
;MDFDKFLERDIIEFLDEQAMLVAEKAAGLREEEFDLYEITQDYSKEISEALKEDDLRKAREVFEEVKNKYLKAPESSLSKKRLYIIMEEIYQRIKDYEAKEEGKKSLFETIKEYEEQGLFTKPELFEKKKADNISIILSSITKKEKELEKITNKETIIMEDLKQAIKLYREMKELTRRMPITYPKEKANAYESALSWYYTIRKLKEQFGEKEEKKEAKKGKEEKPVEERLAEIRKLKEKIVESHTKIVEYLKKKELRKSIEEYRNLKNLCEQFPYEMEEEKIALLADALSLYENIKKLKKSLSQTQRREYFEKKEEREEEQARKKEVWDKLTRIRQFIRTKDTSKAIKEYKELQEVFKDYPEHPLEEKKKVYNEILSAHRDIHSLDTDLKRKKVTHYKEEFLDNKANITNIKSILEDIHTLLDRGQTERATQKLLEAKHKIQLLPTEEFDEKYKLMKETKKLENKLLFVKNIKRINNPQIITTY
;
A
#
# COMPACT_ATOMS: atom_id res chain seq x y z
N MET A 1 16.66 -51.71 -40.97
CA MET A 1 17.06 -50.80 -39.88
C MET A 1 16.95 -51.59 -38.60
N ASP A 2 18.02 -51.62 -37.79
CA ASP A 2 18.01 -52.31 -36.50
C ASP A 2 17.03 -51.64 -35.56
N PHE A 3 16.18 -52.44 -34.92
CA PHE A 3 15.14 -52.02 -34.00
C PHE A 3 15.68 -51.14 -32.86
N ASP A 4 16.92 -51.39 -32.45
CA ASP A 4 17.63 -50.60 -31.44
C ASP A 4 17.88 -49.16 -31.91
N LYS A 5 18.21 -48.95 -33.19
CA LYS A 5 18.37 -47.60 -33.78
C LYS A 5 17.05 -46.85 -33.94
N PHE A 6 15.93 -47.58 -34.01
CA PHE A 6 14.60 -46.98 -34.06
C PHE A 6 14.14 -46.53 -32.66
N LEU A 7 14.32 -47.39 -31.65
CA LEU A 7 14.05 -47.08 -30.24
C LEU A 7 14.91 -45.93 -29.72
N GLU A 8 16.20 -45.92 -30.06
CA GLU A 8 17.11 -44.85 -29.64
C GLU A 8 16.68 -43.50 -30.25
N ARG A 9 16.19 -43.48 -31.49
CA ARG A 9 15.68 -42.26 -32.13
C ARG A 9 14.37 -41.78 -31.52
N ASP A 10 13.45 -42.69 -31.23
CA ASP A 10 12.13 -42.40 -30.63
C ASP A 10 12.26 -41.89 -29.17
N ILE A 11 13.24 -42.42 -28.43
CA ILE A 11 13.57 -41.97 -27.07
C ILE A 11 14.22 -40.58 -27.09
N ILE A 12 15.13 -40.31 -28.04
CA ILE A 12 15.76 -38.99 -28.18
C ILE A 12 14.71 -37.94 -28.58
N GLU A 13 13.84 -38.25 -29.55
CA GLU A 13 12.77 -37.35 -30.01
C GLU A 13 11.77 -37.04 -28.88
N PHE A 14 11.42 -38.04 -28.06
CA PHE A 14 10.59 -37.85 -26.86
C PHE A 14 11.26 -36.98 -25.78
N LEU A 15 12.57 -37.14 -25.57
CA LEU A 15 13.32 -36.34 -24.60
C LEU A 15 13.50 -34.89 -25.07
N ASP A 16 13.70 -34.66 -26.37
CA ASP A 16 13.76 -33.33 -26.97
C ASP A 16 12.39 -32.62 -26.95
N GLU A 17 11.29 -33.35 -27.15
CA GLU A 17 9.93 -32.82 -26.97
C GLU A 17 9.65 -32.42 -25.51
N GLN A 18 10.07 -33.22 -24.54
CA GLN A 18 9.96 -32.87 -23.11
C GLN A 18 10.82 -31.65 -22.76
N ALA A 19 12.03 -31.55 -23.32
CA ALA A 19 12.91 -30.41 -23.11
C ALA A 19 12.34 -29.11 -23.73
N MET A 20 11.76 -29.18 -24.93
CA MET A 20 11.07 -28.03 -25.55
C MET A 20 9.81 -27.64 -24.78
N LEU A 21 9.00 -28.58 -24.29
CA LEU A 21 7.82 -28.29 -23.46
C LEU A 21 8.18 -27.64 -22.11
N VAL A 22 9.33 -28.00 -21.53
CA VAL A 22 9.87 -27.37 -20.32
C VAL A 22 10.41 -25.97 -20.63
N ALA A 23 11.07 -25.78 -21.78
CA ALA A 23 11.55 -24.48 -22.24
C ALA A 23 10.40 -23.51 -22.59
N GLU A 24 9.33 -23.98 -23.25
CA GLU A 24 8.10 -23.20 -23.51
C GLU A 24 7.36 -22.86 -22.22
N LYS A 25 7.24 -23.79 -21.27
CA LYS A 25 6.69 -23.48 -19.94
C LYS A 25 7.54 -22.46 -19.18
N ALA A 26 8.87 -22.54 -19.29
CA ALA A 26 9.77 -21.59 -18.66
C ALA A 26 9.79 -20.23 -19.37
N ALA A 27 9.48 -20.16 -20.66
CA ALA A 27 9.31 -18.93 -21.42
C ALA A 27 7.97 -18.26 -21.08
N GLY A 28 6.87 -19.02 -21.00
CA GLY A 28 5.56 -18.53 -20.56
C GLY A 28 5.57 -18.00 -19.12
N LEU A 29 6.36 -18.60 -18.23
CA LEU A 29 6.56 -18.11 -16.86
C LEU A 29 7.39 -16.81 -16.80
N ARG A 30 8.29 -16.56 -17.76
CA ARG A 30 9.09 -15.31 -17.83
C ARG A 30 8.30 -14.13 -18.38
N GLU A 31 7.37 -14.36 -19.31
CA GLU A 31 6.43 -13.32 -19.77
C GLU A 31 5.40 -12.96 -18.68
N GLU A 32 4.94 -13.95 -17.89
CA GLU A 32 4.04 -13.71 -16.74
C GLU A 32 4.69 -12.87 -15.63
N GLU A 33 6.01 -13.01 -15.39
CA GLU A 33 6.72 -12.21 -14.37
C GLU A 33 6.97 -10.75 -14.80
N PHE A 34 7.08 -10.45 -16.09
CA PHE A 34 7.25 -9.08 -16.60
C PHE A 34 5.91 -8.30 -16.66
N ASP A 35 4.80 -8.96 -17.04
CA ASP A 35 3.46 -8.35 -17.14
C ASP A 35 2.80 -8.06 -15.77
N LEU A 36 3.35 -8.60 -14.68
CA LEU A 36 2.90 -8.34 -13.30
C LEU A 36 3.34 -6.97 -12.76
N TYR A 37 4.34 -6.33 -13.38
CA TYR A 37 4.90 -5.05 -12.94
C TYR A 37 4.26 -3.81 -13.59
N GLU A 38 3.49 -3.94 -14.68
CA GLU A 38 2.90 -2.78 -15.37
C GLU A 38 1.55 -2.30 -14.80
N ILE A 39 0.87 -3.14 -14.00
CA ILE A 39 -0.40 -2.80 -13.33
C ILE A 39 -0.20 -2.77 -11.81
N THR A 40 0.70 -1.92 -11.34
CA THR A 40 0.94 -1.71 -9.90
C THR A 40 -0.05 -0.73 -9.26
N GLN A 41 -0.76 0.07 -10.06
CA GLN A 41 -1.78 1.01 -9.60
C GLN A 41 -3.15 0.33 -9.52
N ASP A 42 -3.79 0.44 -8.36
CA ASP A 42 -5.11 -0.12 -8.11
C ASP A 42 -6.20 0.89 -8.51
N TYR A 43 -6.40 1.02 -9.82
CA TYR A 43 -7.38 1.94 -10.40
C TYR A 43 -8.82 1.69 -9.91
N SER A 44 -9.12 0.45 -9.50
CA SER A 44 -10.40 0.08 -8.91
C SER A 44 -10.60 0.76 -7.55
N LYS A 45 -9.53 0.90 -6.76
CA LYS A 45 -9.57 1.64 -5.50
C LYS A 45 -9.66 3.15 -5.74
N GLU A 46 -8.84 3.68 -6.65
CA GLU A 46 -8.79 5.11 -6.96
C GLU A 46 -10.12 5.64 -7.49
N ILE A 47 -10.80 4.90 -8.37
CA ILE A 47 -12.14 5.29 -8.86
C ILE A 47 -13.17 5.28 -7.72
N SER A 48 -13.09 4.31 -6.80
CA SER A 48 -14.02 4.24 -5.68
C SER A 48 -13.79 5.32 -4.63
N GLU A 49 -12.56 5.76 -4.44
CA GLU A 49 -12.25 6.93 -3.59
C GLU A 49 -12.75 8.22 -4.25
N ALA A 50 -12.48 8.43 -5.54
CA ALA A 50 -12.96 9.60 -6.28
C ALA A 50 -14.49 9.71 -6.29
N LEU A 51 -15.21 8.60 -6.53
CA LEU A 51 -16.68 8.59 -6.50
C LEU A 51 -17.24 8.77 -5.08
N LYS A 52 -16.55 8.29 -4.02
CA LYS A 52 -16.97 8.54 -2.64
C LYS A 52 -16.81 10.02 -2.23
N GLU A 53 -15.83 10.71 -2.81
CA GLU A 53 -15.54 12.12 -2.57
C GLU A 53 -16.40 13.07 -3.43
N ASP A 54 -17.30 12.54 -4.29
CA ASP A 54 -18.03 13.30 -5.33
C ASP A 54 -17.07 14.08 -6.26
N ASP A 55 -15.83 13.60 -6.42
CA ASP A 55 -14.82 14.20 -7.28
C ASP A 55 -14.86 13.56 -8.68
N LEU A 56 -15.84 14.04 -9.43
CA LEU A 56 -16.07 13.67 -10.82
C LEU A 56 -14.87 13.94 -11.75
N ARG A 57 -14.07 14.97 -11.47
CA ARG A 57 -12.89 15.28 -12.29
C ARG A 57 -11.82 14.21 -12.12
N LYS A 58 -11.53 13.84 -10.88
CA LYS A 58 -10.58 12.77 -10.53
C LYS A 58 -11.05 11.41 -11.05
N ALA A 59 -12.35 11.12 -10.98
CA ALA A 59 -12.92 9.90 -11.57
C ALA A 59 -12.70 9.83 -13.10
N ARG A 60 -12.84 10.98 -13.79
CA ARG A 60 -12.58 11.11 -15.23
C ARG A 60 -11.10 10.92 -15.57
N GLU A 61 -10.20 11.48 -14.78
CA GLU A 61 -8.76 11.33 -14.95
C GLU A 61 -8.32 9.86 -14.84
N VAL A 62 -8.84 9.15 -13.83
CA VAL A 62 -8.59 7.71 -13.64
C VAL A 62 -9.05 6.89 -14.85
N PHE A 63 -10.24 7.18 -15.38
CA PHE A 63 -10.75 6.49 -16.57
C PHE A 63 -9.90 6.76 -17.83
N GLU A 64 -9.55 8.03 -18.09
CA GLU A 64 -8.72 8.40 -19.24
C GLU A 64 -7.30 7.83 -19.12
N GLU A 65 -6.75 7.71 -17.92
CA GLU A 65 -5.46 7.06 -17.71
C GLU A 65 -5.49 5.58 -18.11
N VAL A 66 -6.50 4.84 -17.63
CA VAL A 66 -6.67 3.41 -17.96
C VAL A 66 -6.94 3.21 -19.45
N LYS A 67 -7.77 4.06 -20.06
CA LYS A 67 -8.05 4.07 -21.51
C LYS A 67 -6.78 4.32 -22.33
N ASN A 68 -5.96 5.29 -21.94
CA ASN A 68 -4.69 5.57 -22.61
C ASN A 68 -3.69 4.41 -22.48
N LYS A 69 -3.63 3.75 -21.31
CA LYS A 69 -2.83 2.53 -21.13
C LYS A 69 -3.36 1.38 -21.99
N TYR A 70 -4.67 1.20 -22.08
CA TYR A 70 -5.31 0.18 -22.93
C TYR A 70 -5.02 0.39 -24.43
N LEU A 71 -5.09 1.62 -24.92
CA LEU A 71 -4.82 1.96 -26.32
C LEU A 71 -3.35 1.73 -26.69
N LYS A 72 -2.41 1.99 -25.77
CA LYS A 72 -0.97 1.78 -25.97
C LYS A 72 -0.54 0.31 -25.86
N ALA A 73 -1.35 -0.55 -25.25
CA ALA A 73 -1.01 -1.94 -25.03
C ALA A 73 -1.07 -2.78 -26.34
N PRO A 74 -0.14 -3.74 -26.55
CA PRO A 74 -0.14 -4.63 -27.73
C PRO A 74 -1.43 -5.47 -27.81
N GLU A 75 -1.96 -5.68 -29.02
CA GLU A 75 -3.28 -6.33 -29.23
C GLU A 75 -3.41 -7.75 -28.69
N SER A 76 -2.31 -8.51 -28.64
CA SER A 76 -2.25 -9.88 -28.13
C SER A 76 -1.89 -9.99 -26.65
N SER A 77 -1.55 -8.88 -25.99
CA SER A 77 -1.04 -8.90 -24.61
C SER A 77 -2.12 -9.24 -23.57
N LEU A 78 -1.73 -9.94 -22.51
CA LEU A 78 -2.59 -10.16 -21.35
C LEU A 78 -2.88 -8.83 -20.62
N SER A 79 -1.93 -7.91 -20.64
CA SER A 79 -2.06 -6.55 -20.13
C SER A 79 -3.22 -5.78 -20.78
N LYS A 80 -3.38 -5.86 -22.11
CA LYS A 80 -4.52 -5.23 -22.81
C LYS A 80 -5.87 -5.83 -22.39
N LYS A 81 -5.94 -7.15 -22.19
CA LYS A 81 -7.16 -7.82 -21.69
C LYS A 81 -7.48 -7.42 -20.25
N ARG A 82 -6.47 -7.32 -19.38
CA ARG A 82 -6.67 -6.86 -17.99
C ARG A 82 -7.08 -5.39 -17.92
N LEU A 83 -6.45 -4.53 -18.70
CA LEU A 83 -6.81 -3.11 -18.79
C LEU A 83 -8.24 -2.93 -19.31
N TYR A 84 -8.69 -3.77 -20.25
CA TYR A 84 -10.08 -3.79 -20.68
C TYR A 84 -11.05 -4.13 -19.54
N ILE A 85 -10.76 -5.18 -18.76
CA ILE A 85 -11.59 -5.57 -17.60
C ILE A 85 -11.64 -4.44 -16.56
N ILE A 86 -10.49 -3.82 -16.25
CA ILE A 86 -10.41 -2.69 -15.31
C ILE A 86 -11.21 -1.48 -15.85
N MET A 87 -11.11 -1.19 -17.15
CA MET A 87 -11.86 -0.11 -17.79
C MET A 87 -13.37 -0.36 -17.75
N GLU A 88 -13.81 -1.60 -17.95
CA GLU A 88 -15.21 -2.02 -17.84
C GLU A 88 -15.73 -1.92 -16.40
N GLU A 89 -14.92 -2.33 -15.40
CA GLU A 89 -15.24 -2.16 -13.98
C GLU A 89 -15.39 -0.68 -13.58
N ILE A 90 -14.47 0.19 -14.03
CA ILE A 90 -14.53 1.64 -13.78
C ILE A 90 -15.80 2.23 -14.39
N TYR A 91 -16.10 1.88 -15.65
CA TYR A 91 -17.31 2.33 -16.34
C TYR A 91 -18.57 1.93 -15.56
N GLN A 92 -18.66 0.67 -15.11
CA GLN A 92 -19.83 0.21 -14.36
C GLN A 92 -19.99 0.93 -13.02
N ARG A 93 -18.89 1.25 -12.33
CA ARG A 93 -18.95 2.01 -11.06
C ARG A 93 -19.38 3.46 -11.25
N ILE A 94 -18.94 4.12 -12.32
CA ILE A 94 -19.42 5.47 -12.67
C ILE A 94 -20.92 5.42 -12.98
N LYS A 95 -21.36 4.42 -13.74
CA LYS A 95 -22.78 4.20 -14.07
C LYS A 95 -23.64 3.95 -12.82
N ASP A 96 -23.16 3.11 -11.90
CA ASP A 96 -23.85 2.81 -10.64
C ASP A 96 -23.90 4.02 -9.70
N TYR A 97 -22.90 4.90 -9.76
CA TYR A 97 -22.84 6.15 -9.00
C TYR A 97 -23.85 7.16 -9.53
N GLU A 98 -23.88 7.39 -10.85
CA GLU A 98 -24.83 8.33 -11.48
C GLU A 98 -26.28 7.83 -11.42
N ALA A 99 -26.51 6.51 -11.32
CA ALA A 99 -27.84 5.96 -11.08
C ALA A 99 -28.36 6.20 -9.64
N LYS A 100 -27.47 6.53 -8.69
CA LYS A 100 -27.81 6.81 -7.28
C LYS A 100 -27.97 8.30 -6.99
N GLU A 101 -27.25 9.16 -7.71
CA GLU A 101 -27.37 10.62 -7.64
C GLU A 101 -28.34 11.11 -8.75
N GLU A 102 -29.66 10.96 -8.55
CA GLU A 102 -30.68 11.53 -9.43
C GLU A 102 -30.54 13.07 -9.50
N GLY A 103 -29.80 13.60 -10.48
CA GLY A 103 -29.83 15.02 -10.81
C GLY A 103 -28.55 15.69 -11.31
N LYS A 104 -27.36 15.08 -11.17
CA LYS A 104 -26.10 15.65 -11.71
C LYS A 104 -25.69 14.96 -13.01
N LYS A 105 -26.28 15.39 -14.12
CA LYS A 105 -25.78 15.07 -15.47
C LYS A 105 -24.46 15.80 -15.71
N SER A 106 -23.34 15.08 -15.78
CA SER A 106 -22.09 15.66 -16.33
C SER A 106 -21.02 14.65 -16.80
N LEU A 107 -21.11 13.34 -16.50
CA LEU A 107 -20.08 12.37 -16.88
C LEU A 107 -20.60 11.23 -17.77
N PHE A 108 -21.82 10.76 -17.51
CA PHE A 108 -22.47 9.75 -18.33
C PHE A 108 -22.61 10.19 -19.78
N GLU A 109 -22.99 11.45 -20.03
CA GLU A 109 -23.21 11.95 -21.39
C GLU A 109 -21.88 12.00 -22.18
N THR A 110 -20.76 12.37 -21.55
CA THR A 110 -19.43 12.38 -22.19
C THR A 110 -18.89 10.96 -22.42
N ILE A 111 -19.21 10.01 -21.53
CA ILE A 111 -18.80 8.60 -21.67
C ILE A 111 -19.68 7.86 -22.67
N LYS A 112 -20.97 8.21 -22.75
CA LYS A 112 -21.92 7.70 -23.73
C LYS A 112 -21.60 8.21 -25.15
N GLU A 113 -21.10 9.44 -25.29
CA GLU A 113 -20.52 9.90 -26.56
C GLU A 113 -19.33 9.03 -27.01
N TYR A 114 -18.51 8.49 -26.09
CA TYR A 114 -17.45 7.53 -26.45
C TYR A 114 -18.00 6.14 -26.83
N GLU A 115 -19.11 5.73 -26.23
CA GLU A 115 -19.85 4.52 -26.63
C GLU A 115 -20.45 4.65 -28.04
N GLU A 116 -21.01 5.82 -28.35
CA GLU A 116 -21.54 6.19 -29.68
C GLU A 116 -20.42 6.40 -30.73
N GLN A 117 -19.22 6.83 -30.32
CA GLN A 117 -18.02 6.88 -31.17
C GLN A 117 -17.35 5.51 -31.39
N GLY A 118 -17.93 4.42 -30.86
CA GLY A 118 -17.45 3.07 -31.11
C GLY A 118 -16.24 2.65 -30.28
N LEU A 119 -15.93 3.34 -29.17
CA LEU A 119 -14.85 2.96 -28.26
C LEU A 119 -15.14 1.60 -27.56
N PHE A 120 -16.43 1.23 -27.48
CA PHE A 120 -16.94 -0.05 -26.98
C PHE A 120 -17.61 -0.91 -28.06
N THR A 121 -17.69 -0.46 -29.32
CA THR A 121 -18.06 -1.37 -30.41
C THR A 121 -16.96 -2.40 -30.55
N LYS A 122 -17.29 -3.66 -30.26
CA LYS A 122 -16.42 -4.80 -30.55
C LYS A 122 -15.83 -4.61 -31.96
N PRO A 123 -14.51 -4.74 -32.16
CA PRO A 123 -13.93 -4.51 -33.47
C PRO A 123 -14.54 -5.46 -34.50
N GLU A 124 -15.44 -4.93 -35.34
CA GLU A 124 -16.16 -5.67 -36.39
C GLU A 124 -15.21 -6.26 -37.45
N LEU A 125 -13.93 -5.86 -37.45
CA LEU A 125 -12.86 -6.50 -38.22
C LEU A 125 -12.57 -7.95 -37.80
N PHE A 126 -13.03 -8.40 -36.63
CA PHE A 126 -12.83 -9.78 -36.16
C PHE A 126 -13.96 -10.75 -36.48
N GLU A 127 -15.18 -10.31 -36.78
CA GLU A 127 -16.30 -11.24 -36.97
C GLU A 127 -16.26 -11.93 -38.35
N LYS A 128 -15.85 -11.23 -39.41
CA LYS A 128 -15.68 -11.86 -40.73
C LYS A 128 -14.57 -12.93 -40.75
N LYS A 129 -13.41 -12.68 -40.12
CA LYS A 129 -12.33 -13.69 -40.02
C LYS A 129 -12.64 -14.83 -39.05
N LYS A 130 -13.47 -14.62 -38.02
CA LYS A 130 -13.88 -15.68 -37.07
C LYS A 130 -14.96 -16.60 -37.63
N ALA A 131 -15.91 -16.07 -38.40
CA ALA A 131 -16.92 -16.88 -39.09
C ALA A 131 -16.28 -17.83 -40.11
N ASP A 132 -15.30 -17.35 -40.88
CA ASP A 132 -14.54 -18.17 -41.83
C ASP A 132 -13.73 -19.27 -41.11
N ASN A 133 -13.06 -18.93 -40.00
CA ASN A 133 -12.30 -19.91 -39.21
C ASN A 133 -13.17 -21.00 -38.56
N ILE A 134 -14.38 -20.69 -38.13
CA ILE A 134 -15.27 -21.69 -37.53
C ILE A 134 -15.88 -22.58 -38.60
N SER A 135 -16.26 -22.02 -39.74
CA SER A 135 -16.70 -22.81 -40.90
C SER A 135 -15.61 -23.80 -41.35
N ILE A 136 -14.34 -23.38 -41.32
CA ILE A 136 -13.17 -24.26 -41.59
C ILE A 136 -12.99 -25.33 -40.50
N ILE A 137 -13.14 -24.98 -39.21
CA ILE A 137 -13.03 -25.96 -38.11
C ILE A 137 -14.16 -26.98 -38.18
N LEU A 138 -15.40 -26.54 -38.38
CA LEU A 138 -16.57 -27.42 -38.47
C LEU A 138 -16.48 -28.35 -39.68
N SER A 139 -16.12 -27.82 -40.86
CA SER A 139 -15.92 -28.66 -42.06
C SER A 139 -14.77 -29.67 -41.89
N SER A 140 -13.71 -29.29 -41.17
CA SER A 140 -12.62 -30.20 -40.81
C SER A 140 -13.07 -31.30 -39.85
N ILE A 141 -13.88 -30.96 -38.84
CA ILE A 141 -14.48 -31.94 -37.91
C ILE A 141 -15.37 -32.90 -38.69
N THR A 142 -16.28 -32.41 -39.53
CA THR A 142 -17.18 -33.25 -40.35
C THR A 142 -16.41 -34.14 -41.32
N LYS A 143 -15.30 -33.67 -41.89
CA LYS A 143 -14.43 -34.52 -42.73
C LYS A 143 -13.81 -35.66 -41.92
N LYS A 144 -13.35 -35.38 -40.69
CA LYS A 144 -12.76 -36.38 -39.79
C LYS A 144 -13.80 -37.38 -39.29
N GLU A 145 -15.03 -36.94 -39.02
CA GLU A 145 -16.16 -37.83 -38.70
C GLU A 145 -16.44 -38.81 -39.85
N LYS A 146 -16.47 -38.34 -41.09
CA LYS A 146 -16.66 -39.21 -42.27
C LYS A 146 -15.49 -40.18 -42.48
N GLU A 147 -14.26 -39.74 -42.18
CA GLU A 147 -13.08 -40.63 -42.23
C GLU A 147 -13.14 -41.70 -41.13
N LEU A 148 -13.56 -41.33 -39.92
CA LEU A 148 -13.80 -42.27 -38.82
C LEU A 148 -14.90 -43.28 -39.18
N GLU A 149 -16.03 -42.81 -39.71
CA GLU A 149 -17.15 -43.63 -40.13
C GLU A 149 -16.74 -44.65 -41.21
N LYS A 150 -15.94 -44.25 -42.19
CA LYS A 150 -15.39 -45.17 -43.20
C LYS A 150 -14.51 -46.25 -42.59
N ILE A 151 -13.78 -45.95 -41.53
CA ILE A 151 -12.90 -46.91 -40.86
C ILE A 151 -13.73 -47.85 -39.99
N THR A 152 -14.70 -47.34 -39.24
CA THR A 152 -15.50 -48.13 -38.31
C THR A 152 -16.57 -48.96 -39.00
N ASN A 153 -16.96 -48.63 -40.25
CA ASN A 153 -17.94 -49.40 -41.03
C ASN A 153 -17.29 -50.48 -41.92
N LYS A 154 -15.97 -50.69 -41.86
CA LYS A 154 -15.33 -51.81 -42.57
C LYS A 154 -15.82 -53.14 -42.00
N GLU A 155 -16.18 -54.09 -42.87
CA GLU A 155 -16.62 -55.44 -42.48
C GLU A 155 -15.59 -56.16 -41.60
N THR A 156 -14.31 -55.93 -41.88
CA THR A 156 -13.18 -56.36 -41.04
C THR A 156 -12.26 -55.19 -40.78
N ILE A 157 -12.21 -54.76 -39.52
CA ILE A 157 -11.27 -53.76 -39.02
C ILE A 157 -9.99 -54.49 -38.63
N ILE A 158 -8.82 -53.98 -39.05
CA ILE A 158 -7.49 -54.48 -38.63
C ILE A 158 -6.81 -53.53 -37.64
N MET A 159 -5.68 -53.95 -37.04
CA MET A 159 -4.99 -53.15 -36.02
C MET A 159 -4.54 -51.77 -36.56
N GLU A 160 -4.07 -51.71 -37.80
CA GLU A 160 -3.73 -50.45 -38.49
C GLU A 160 -4.95 -49.53 -38.64
N ASP A 161 -6.15 -50.07 -38.88
CA ASP A 161 -7.39 -49.29 -38.95
C ASP A 161 -7.73 -48.67 -37.59
N LEU A 162 -7.58 -49.43 -36.50
CA LEU A 162 -7.82 -48.93 -35.15
C LEU A 162 -6.77 -47.87 -34.75
N LYS A 163 -5.50 -48.03 -35.13
CA LYS A 163 -4.47 -46.97 -34.94
C LYS A 163 -4.84 -45.71 -35.70
N GLN A 164 -5.30 -45.84 -36.95
CA GLN A 164 -5.74 -44.72 -37.77
C GLN A 164 -6.98 -44.03 -37.19
N ALA A 165 -7.95 -44.79 -36.67
CA ALA A 165 -9.13 -44.26 -35.99
C ALA A 165 -8.76 -43.48 -34.72
N ILE A 166 -7.83 -44.00 -33.90
CA ILE A 166 -7.34 -43.31 -32.70
C ILE A 166 -6.66 -41.97 -33.08
N LYS A 167 -5.86 -41.97 -34.15
CA LYS A 167 -5.20 -40.75 -34.64
C LYS A 167 -6.22 -39.70 -35.09
N LEU A 168 -7.19 -40.09 -35.91
CA LEU A 168 -8.25 -39.20 -36.40
C LEU A 168 -9.11 -38.63 -35.28
N TYR A 169 -9.40 -39.44 -34.25
CA TYR A 169 -10.10 -38.95 -33.06
C TYR A 169 -9.30 -37.93 -32.26
N ARG A 170 -7.99 -38.13 -32.10
CA ARG A 170 -7.12 -37.15 -31.43
C ARG A 170 -7.10 -35.81 -32.18
N GLU A 171 -7.00 -35.85 -33.50
CA GLU A 171 -7.07 -34.67 -34.36
C GLU A 171 -8.43 -33.96 -34.23
N MET A 172 -9.52 -34.71 -34.24
CA MET A 172 -10.87 -34.18 -34.06
C MET A 172 -11.07 -33.54 -32.67
N LYS A 173 -10.59 -34.19 -31.59
CA LYS A 173 -10.64 -33.66 -30.22
C LYS A 173 -9.90 -32.33 -30.09
N GLU A 174 -8.76 -32.21 -30.76
CA GLU A 174 -7.98 -30.98 -30.78
C GLU A 174 -8.68 -29.86 -31.56
N LEU A 175 -9.34 -30.18 -32.67
CA LEU A 175 -10.19 -29.22 -33.40
C LEU A 175 -11.37 -28.72 -32.54
N THR A 176 -12.06 -29.61 -31.81
CA THR A 176 -13.13 -29.24 -30.88
C THR A 176 -12.62 -28.35 -29.74
N ARG A 177 -11.39 -28.60 -29.23
CA ARG A 177 -10.77 -27.77 -28.19
C ARG A 177 -10.48 -26.34 -28.67
N ARG A 178 -10.08 -26.20 -29.93
CA ARG A 178 -9.78 -24.91 -30.58
C ARG A 178 -11.03 -24.08 -30.92
N MET A 179 -12.24 -24.64 -30.78
CA MET A 179 -13.46 -23.88 -31.02
C MET A 179 -13.63 -22.75 -29.99
N PRO A 180 -13.92 -21.50 -30.42
CA PRO A 180 -14.15 -20.38 -29.52
C PRO A 180 -15.36 -20.60 -28.61
N ILE A 181 -15.31 -20.07 -27.38
CA ILE A 181 -16.41 -20.16 -26.40
C ILE A 181 -17.63 -19.34 -26.85
N THR A 182 -17.45 -18.39 -27.77
CA THR A 182 -18.50 -17.51 -28.31
C THR A 182 -19.53 -18.23 -29.18
N TYR A 183 -19.29 -19.50 -29.53
CA TYR A 183 -20.20 -20.36 -30.33
C TYR A 183 -20.59 -21.60 -29.51
N PRO A 184 -21.36 -21.41 -28.43
CA PRO A 184 -21.59 -22.45 -27.42
C PRO A 184 -22.37 -23.63 -28.00
N LYS A 185 -23.27 -23.40 -28.96
CA LYS A 185 -24.11 -24.44 -29.56
C LYS A 185 -23.30 -25.34 -30.50
N GLU A 186 -22.52 -24.75 -31.41
CA GLU A 186 -21.67 -25.46 -32.35
C GLU A 186 -20.55 -26.22 -31.61
N LYS A 187 -19.99 -25.60 -30.57
CA LYS A 187 -18.99 -26.22 -29.71
C LYS A 187 -19.58 -27.39 -28.91
N ALA A 188 -20.80 -27.27 -28.37
CA ALA A 188 -21.48 -28.37 -27.71
C ALA A 188 -21.73 -29.54 -28.67
N ASN A 189 -22.22 -29.28 -29.88
CA ASN A 189 -22.43 -30.33 -30.90
C ASN A 189 -21.11 -31.04 -31.27
N ALA A 190 -20.02 -30.29 -31.45
CA ALA A 190 -18.70 -30.86 -31.73
C ALA A 190 -18.16 -31.67 -30.54
N TYR A 191 -18.50 -31.31 -29.30
CA TYR A 191 -18.17 -32.11 -28.11
C TYR A 191 -18.99 -33.39 -28.04
N GLU A 192 -20.29 -33.33 -28.30
CA GLU A 192 -21.17 -34.51 -28.31
C GLU A 192 -20.72 -35.51 -29.37
N SER A 193 -20.38 -35.03 -30.57
CA SER A 193 -19.82 -35.88 -31.63
C SER A 193 -18.49 -36.50 -31.23
N ALA A 194 -17.56 -35.70 -30.67
CA ALA A 194 -16.29 -36.23 -30.17
C ALA A 194 -16.49 -37.26 -29.05
N LEU A 195 -17.47 -37.06 -28.17
CA LEU A 195 -17.82 -38.00 -27.11
C LEU A 195 -18.38 -39.31 -27.68
N SER A 196 -19.25 -39.23 -28.68
CA SER A 196 -19.79 -40.41 -29.38
C SER A 196 -18.67 -41.26 -30.00
N TRP A 197 -17.75 -40.62 -30.73
CA TRP A 197 -16.59 -41.30 -31.33
C TRP A 197 -15.61 -41.86 -30.30
N TYR A 198 -15.46 -41.21 -29.14
CA TYR A 198 -14.67 -41.75 -28.03
C TYR A 198 -15.20 -43.12 -27.58
N TYR A 199 -16.51 -43.25 -27.38
CA TYR A 199 -17.12 -44.51 -26.98
C TYR A 199 -17.03 -45.57 -28.08
N THR A 200 -17.22 -45.19 -29.34
CA THR A 200 -17.07 -46.12 -30.48
C THR A 200 -15.63 -46.66 -30.57
N ILE A 201 -14.62 -45.80 -30.47
CA ILE A 201 -13.21 -46.21 -30.52
C ILE A 201 -12.82 -47.03 -29.29
N ARG A 202 -13.35 -46.69 -28.11
CA ARG A 202 -13.15 -47.48 -26.89
C ARG A 202 -13.70 -48.90 -27.07
N LYS A 203 -14.93 -49.04 -27.59
CA LYS A 203 -15.56 -50.33 -27.84
C LYS A 203 -14.77 -51.16 -28.86
N LEU A 204 -14.25 -50.52 -29.91
CA LEU A 204 -13.36 -51.18 -30.87
C LEU A 204 -12.05 -51.62 -30.20
N LYS A 205 -11.45 -50.78 -29.36
CA LYS A 205 -10.23 -51.12 -28.61
C LYS A 205 -10.45 -52.31 -27.67
N GLU A 206 -11.59 -52.37 -27.00
CA GLU A 206 -11.99 -53.50 -26.14
C GLU A 206 -12.16 -54.79 -26.97
N GLN A 207 -12.81 -54.73 -28.13
CA GLN A 207 -12.93 -55.88 -29.03
C GLN A 207 -11.60 -56.40 -29.60
N PHE A 208 -10.62 -55.51 -29.79
CA PHE A 208 -9.25 -55.89 -30.17
C PHE A 208 -8.46 -56.43 -28.98
N GLY A 209 -8.60 -55.82 -27.81
CA GLY A 209 -7.99 -56.28 -26.56
C GLY A 209 -8.45 -57.68 -26.18
N GLU A 210 -9.76 -57.98 -26.27
CA GLU A 210 -10.29 -59.33 -26.02
C GLU A 210 -9.81 -60.37 -27.06
N LYS A 211 -9.50 -59.95 -28.30
CA LYS A 211 -8.96 -60.83 -29.35
C LYS A 211 -7.45 -61.07 -29.20
N GLU A 212 -6.72 -60.10 -28.67
CA GLU A 212 -5.31 -60.26 -28.29
C GLU A 212 -5.18 -61.08 -27.00
N GLU A 213 -6.02 -60.84 -26.00
CA GLU A 213 -6.11 -61.66 -24.78
C GLU A 213 -6.53 -63.09 -25.09
N LYS A 214 -7.41 -63.36 -26.06
CA LYS A 214 -7.71 -64.75 -26.50
C LYS A 214 -6.57 -65.40 -27.30
N LYS A 215 -5.65 -64.62 -27.89
CA LYS A 215 -4.43 -65.13 -28.54
C LYS A 215 -3.29 -65.33 -27.54
N GLU A 216 -3.20 -64.50 -26.50
CA GLU A 216 -2.22 -64.62 -25.40
C GLU A 216 -2.67 -65.62 -24.32
N ALA A 217 -3.97 -65.81 -24.06
CA ALA A 217 -4.49 -66.83 -23.15
C ALA A 217 -4.25 -68.27 -23.65
N LYS A 218 -3.92 -68.47 -24.94
CA LYS A 218 -3.40 -69.75 -25.45
C LYS A 218 -1.88 -69.89 -25.34
N LYS A 219 -1.17 -68.85 -24.90
CA LYS A 219 0.28 -68.88 -24.64
C LYS A 219 0.61 -68.09 -23.36
N GLY A 220 0.17 -68.63 -22.22
CA GLY A 220 0.84 -68.44 -20.94
C GLY A 220 0.32 -67.30 -20.07
N LYS A 221 -0.37 -67.66 -18.99
CA LYS A 221 -0.06 -67.23 -17.62
C LYS A 221 -0.88 -68.06 -16.63
N GLU A 222 -0.18 -68.64 -15.67
CA GLU A 222 -0.75 -69.23 -14.46
C GLU A 222 -1.55 -68.15 -13.72
N GLU A 223 -2.86 -68.34 -13.58
CA GLU A 223 -3.69 -67.51 -12.72
C GLU A 223 -3.33 -67.78 -11.26
N LYS A 224 -2.84 -66.75 -10.54
CA LYS A 224 -2.80 -66.80 -9.08
C LYS A 224 -4.20 -67.09 -8.52
N PRO A 225 -4.33 -67.92 -7.47
CA PRO A 225 -5.61 -68.30 -6.89
C PRO A 225 -6.37 -67.06 -6.38
N VAL A 226 -7.70 -67.08 -6.56
CA VAL A 226 -8.63 -65.97 -6.25
C VAL A 226 -8.48 -65.44 -4.82
N GLU A 227 -8.12 -66.30 -3.87
CA GLU A 227 -7.90 -65.96 -2.45
C GLU A 227 -6.72 -65.01 -2.23
N GLU A 228 -5.64 -65.14 -2.99
CA GLU A 228 -4.48 -64.24 -2.88
C GLU A 228 -4.81 -62.83 -3.38
N ARG A 229 -5.60 -62.72 -4.46
CA ARG A 229 -6.06 -61.42 -4.99
C ARG A 229 -6.97 -60.70 -3.99
N LEU A 230 -7.88 -61.43 -3.34
CA LEU A 230 -8.76 -60.86 -2.31
C LEU A 230 -7.98 -60.38 -1.07
N ALA A 231 -6.92 -61.09 -0.67
CA ALA A 231 -6.07 -60.66 0.44
C ALA A 231 -5.26 -59.39 0.10
N GLU A 232 -4.78 -59.24 -1.13
CA GLU A 232 -4.12 -58.02 -1.60
C GLU A 232 -5.07 -56.82 -1.59
N ILE A 233 -6.32 -56.98 -2.06
CA ILE A 233 -7.35 -55.93 -2.05
C ILE A 233 -7.68 -55.48 -0.62
N ARG A 234 -7.79 -56.42 0.35
CA ARG A 234 -8.04 -56.07 1.76
C ARG A 234 -6.92 -55.22 2.36
N LYS A 235 -5.66 -55.60 2.14
CA LYS A 235 -4.49 -54.82 2.59
C LYS A 235 -4.47 -53.41 1.97
N LEU A 236 -4.93 -53.30 0.73
CA LEU A 236 -4.98 -52.02 0.03
C LEU A 236 -6.08 -51.10 0.58
N LYS A 237 -7.26 -51.67 0.91
CA LYS A 237 -8.34 -50.96 1.64
C LYS A 237 -7.87 -50.44 2.99
N GLU A 238 -7.17 -51.26 3.77
CA GLU A 238 -6.63 -50.86 5.09
C GLU A 238 -5.68 -49.66 4.97
N LYS A 239 -4.73 -49.69 4.02
CA LYS A 239 -3.79 -48.58 3.77
C LYS A 239 -4.51 -47.28 3.38
N ILE A 240 -5.60 -47.38 2.63
CA ILE A 240 -6.40 -46.22 2.22
C ILE A 240 -7.12 -45.61 3.42
N VAL A 241 -7.71 -46.43 4.29
CA VAL A 241 -8.36 -45.96 5.53
C VAL A 241 -7.34 -45.30 6.45
N GLU A 242 -6.15 -45.88 6.62
CA GLU A 242 -5.06 -45.28 7.38
C GLU A 242 -4.63 -43.92 6.82
N SER A 243 -4.43 -43.83 5.50
CA SER A 243 -4.03 -42.59 4.83
C SER A 243 -5.11 -41.51 4.95
N HIS A 244 -6.38 -41.89 4.78
CA HIS A 244 -7.53 -41.00 5.02
C HIS A 244 -7.54 -40.45 6.45
N THR A 245 -7.28 -41.31 7.44
CA THR A 245 -7.25 -40.93 8.86
C THR A 245 -6.12 -39.94 9.16
N LYS A 246 -4.91 -40.19 8.62
CA LYS A 246 -3.77 -39.29 8.74
C LYS A 246 -4.05 -37.91 8.14
N ILE A 247 -4.68 -37.84 6.96
CA ILE A 247 -5.05 -36.55 6.33
C ILE A 247 -6.00 -35.77 7.23
N VAL A 248 -7.02 -36.41 7.80
CA VAL A 248 -7.95 -35.77 8.73
C VAL A 248 -7.23 -35.23 9.97
N GLU A 249 -6.29 -35.99 10.53
CA GLU A 249 -5.48 -35.52 11.65
C GLU A 249 -4.58 -34.33 11.30
N TYR A 250 -3.90 -34.37 10.15
CA TYR A 250 -3.07 -33.27 9.68
C TYR A 250 -3.89 -32.01 9.41
N LEU A 251 -5.11 -32.16 8.88
CA LEU A 251 -6.06 -31.06 8.72
C LEU A 251 -6.46 -30.44 10.07
N LYS A 252 -6.73 -31.26 11.10
CA LYS A 252 -7.01 -30.78 12.47
C LYS A 252 -5.83 -30.02 13.06
N LYS A 253 -4.61 -30.52 12.84
CA LYS A 253 -3.35 -29.87 13.29
C LYS A 253 -2.92 -28.69 12.40
N LYS A 254 -3.68 -28.38 11.34
CA LYS A 254 -3.37 -27.35 10.33
C LYS A 254 -2.02 -27.57 9.60
N GLU A 255 -1.54 -28.81 9.53
CA GLU A 255 -0.28 -29.18 8.88
C GLU A 255 -0.49 -29.35 7.36
N LEU A 256 -0.54 -28.24 6.63
CA LEU A 256 -0.87 -28.22 5.19
C LEU A 256 0.06 -29.09 4.33
N ARG A 257 1.38 -29.04 4.57
CA ARG A 257 2.37 -29.78 3.76
C ARG A 257 2.18 -31.30 3.90
N LYS A 258 2.07 -31.80 5.13
CA LYS A 258 1.85 -33.21 5.41
C LYS A 258 0.49 -33.70 4.87
N SER A 259 -0.54 -32.85 4.96
CA SER A 259 -1.86 -33.15 4.38
C SER A 259 -1.80 -33.34 2.86
N ILE A 260 -1.05 -32.49 2.14
CA ILE A 260 -0.89 -32.58 0.68
C ILE A 260 -0.09 -33.82 0.28
N GLU A 261 0.98 -34.11 1.01
CA GLU A 261 1.83 -35.27 0.75
C GLU A 261 1.06 -36.57 0.95
N GLU A 262 0.36 -36.70 2.08
CA GLU A 262 -0.45 -37.87 2.37
C GLU A 262 -1.63 -38.03 1.39
N TYR A 263 -2.24 -36.93 0.93
CA TYR A 263 -3.26 -36.98 -0.13
C TYR A 263 -2.74 -37.54 -1.45
N ARG A 264 -1.49 -37.25 -1.83
CA ARG A 264 -0.88 -37.86 -3.04
C ARG A 264 -0.71 -39.36 -2.87
N ASN A 265 -0.33 -39.81 -1.67
CA ASN A 265 -0.22 -41.23 -1.34
C ASN A 265 -1.61 -41.91 -1.41
N LEU A 266 -2.63 -41.31 -0.80
CA LEU A 266 -4.02 -41.79 -0.88
C LEU A 266 -4.50 -41.93 -2.33
N LYS A 267 -4.27 -40.91 -3.18
CA LYS A 267 -4.65 -40.96 -4.60
C LYS A 267 -3.99 -42.12 -5.34
N ASN A 268 -2.69 -42.31 -5.12
CA ASN A 268 -1.93 -43.40 -5.74
C ASN A 268 -2.44 -44.77 -5.28
N LEU A 269 -2.83 -44.91 -4.00
CA LEU A 269 -3.43 -46.14 -3.48
C LEU A 269 -4.80 -46.41 -4.11
N CYS A 270 -5.66 -45.40 -4.26
CA CYS A 270 -6.96 -45.56 -4.93
C CYS A 270 -6.81 -45.95 -6.41
N GLU A 271 -5.77 -45.48 -7.10
CA GLU A 271 -5.49 -45.83 -8.51
C GLU A 271 -5.03 -47.28 -8.71
N GLN A 272 -4.52 -47.93 -7.65
CA GLN A 272 -4.06 -49.32 -7.67
C GLN A 272 -5.20 -50.36 -7.56
N PHE A 273 -6.46 -49.92 -7.44
CA PHE A 273 -7.60 -50.83 -7.41
C PHE A 273 -7.78 -51.59 -8.73
N PRO A 274 -8.11 -52.89 -8.69
CA PRO A 274 -8.41 -53.69 -9.87
C PRO A 274 -9.60 -53.13 -10.66
N TYR A 275 -9.59 -53.32 -11.97
CA TYR A 275 -10.66 -52.86 -12.87
C TYR A 275 -12.01 -53.52 -12.57
N GLU A 276 -11.99 -54.74 -12.02
CA GLU A 276 -13.17 -55.48 -11.61
C GLU A 276 -13.92 -54.82 -10.44
N MET A 277 -13.28 -53.86 -9.74
CA MET A 277 -13.79 -53.15 -8.57
C MET A 277 -13.93 -51.63 -8.85
N GLU A 278 -14.25 -51.26 -10.09
CA GLU A 278 -14.29 -49.87 -10.54
C GLU A 278 -15.32 -49.02 -9.77
N GLU A 279 -16.45 -49.59 -9.33
CA GLU A 279 -17.45 -48.87 -8.52
C GLU A 279 -16.90 -48.45 -7.16
N GLU A 280 -16.19 -49.35 -6.46
CA GLU A 280 -15.55 -49.05 -5.18
C GLU A 280 -14.42 -48.04 -5.34
N LYS A 281 -13.64 -48.15 -6.42
CA LYS A 281 -12.60 -47.20 -6.77
C LYS A 281 -13.17 -45.80 -7.00
N ILE A 282 -14.31 -45.69 -7.70
CA ILE A 282 -15.00 -44.40 -7.89
C ILE A 282 -15.43 -43.81 -6.54
N ALA A 283 -15.99 -44.64 -5.63
CA ALA A 283 -16.36 -44.19 -4.29
C ALA A 283 -15.15 -43.68 -3.48
N LEU A 284 -14.05 -44.43 -3.49
CA LEU A 284 -12.82 -44.03 -2.79
C LEU A 284 -12.17 -42.77 -3.38
N LEU A 285 -12.26 -42.58 -4.69
CA LEU A 285 -11.80 -41.34 -5.35
C LEU A 285 -12.70 -40.15 -5.01
N ALA A 286 -14.01 -40.35 -4.87
CA ALA A 286 -14.93 -39.30 -4.41
C ALA A 286 -14.62 -38.86 -2.96
N ASP A 287 -14.34 -39.82 -2.08
CA ASP A 287 -13.92 -39.53 -0.70
C ASP A 287 -12.58 -38.78 -0.67
N ALA A 288 -11.60 -39.22 -1.48
CA ALA A 288 -10.32 -38.52 -1.62
C ALA A 288 -10.52 -37.07 -2.12
N LEU A 289 -11.41 -36.85 -3.09
CA LEU A 289 -11.74 -35.50 -3.57
C LEU A 289 -12.29 -34.61 -2.46
N SER A 290 -13.14 -35.14 -1.57
CA SER A 290 -13.66 -34.38 -0.43
C SER A 290 -12.54 -33.91 0.52
N LEU A 291 -11.53 -34.76 0.77
CA LEU A 291 -10.35 -34.39 1.56
C LEU A 291 -9.52 -33.31 0.86
N TYR A 292 -9.37 -33.38 -0.46
CA TYR A 292 -8.67 -32.35 -1.23
C TYR A 292 -9.34 -30.98 -1.12
N GLU A 293 -10.67 -30.92 -1.15
CA GLU A 293 -11.39 -29.66 -0.94
C GLU A 293 -11.12 -29.07 0.45
N ASN A 294 -11.04 -29.91 1.48
CA ASN A 294 -10.71 -29.48 2.84
C ASN A 294 -9.27 -28.95 2.93
N ILE A 295 -8.31 -29.61 2.28
CA ILE A 295 -6.92 -29.13 2.14
C ILE A 295 -6.89 -27.76 1.42
N LYS A 296 -7.69 -27.60 0.36
CA LYS A 296 -7.79 -26.33 -0.40
C LYS A 296 -8.37 -25.20 0.47
N LYS A 297 -9.40 -25.47 1.27
CA LYS A 297 -9.98 -24.52 2.23
C LYS A 297 -8.93 -24.09 3.27
N LEU A 298 -8.21 -25.05 3.85
CA LEU A 298 -7.13 -24.77 4.81
C LEU A 298 -6.00 -23.91 4.19
N LYS A 299 -5.60 -24.21 2.95
CA LYS A 299 -4.60 -23.40 2.22
C LYS A 299 -5.07 -21.95 2.07
N LYS A 300 -6.35 -21.75 1.72
CA LYS A 300 -6.93 -20.40 1.57
C LYS A 300 -6.96 -19.65 2.90
N SER A 301 -7.37 -20.30 4.00
CA SER A 301 -7.40 -19.66 5.31
C SER A 301 -6.00 -19.27 5.79
N LEU A 302 -4.99 -20.16 5.64
CA LEU A 302 -3.62 -19.86 6.04
C LEU A 302 -3.03 -18.68 5.24
N SER A 303 -3.30 -18.60 3.93
CA SER A 303 -2.86 -17.48 3.10
C SER A 303 -3.52 -16.16 3.51
N GLN A 304 -4.80 -16.17 3.91
CA GLN A 304 -5.48 -14.99 4.41
C GLN A 304 -4.92 -14.54 5.76
N THR A 305 -4.65 -15.47 6.68
CA THR A 305 -4.03 -15.16 7.98
C THR A 305 -2.64 -14.55 7.80
N GLN A 306 -1.80 -15.12 6.94
CA GLN A 306 -0.47 -14.57 6.64
C GLN A 306 -0.52 -13.17 6.03
N ARG A 307 -1.50 -12.90 5.16
CA ARG A 307 -1.71 -11.55 4.62
C ARG A 307 -2.09 -10.56 5.72
N ARG A 308 -3.01 -10.94 6.63
CA ARG A 308 -3.39 -10.09 7.76
C ARG A 308 -2.20 -9.80 8.68
N GLU A 309 -1.46 -10.82 9.09
CA GLU A 309 -0.26 -10.66 9.92
C GLU A 309 0.80 -9.77 9.26
N TYR A 310 0.94 -9.82 7.93
CA TYR A 310 1.84 -8.93 7.21
C TYR A 310 1.37 -7.47 7.24
N PHE A 311 0.07 -7.21 7.04
CA PHE A 311 -0.48 -5.87 7.10
C PHE A 311 -0.43 -5.29 8.52
N GLU A 312 -0.79 -6.07 9.54
CA GLU A 312 -0.70 -5.66 10.94
C GLU A 312 0.74 -5.29 11.32
N LYS A 313 1.72 -6.12 10.97
CA LYS A 313 3.15 -5.81 11.19
C LYS A 313 3.64 -4.60 10.40
N LYS A 314 3.04 -4.31 9.25
CA LYS A 314 3.39 -3.14 8.44
C LYS A 314 2.82 -1.87 9.07
N GLU A 315 1.57 -1.90 9.49
CA GLU A 315 0.88 -0.81 10.19
C GLU A 315 1.58 -0.46 11.51
N GLU A 316 1.92 -1.47 12.32
CA GLU A 316 2.71 -1.27 13.55
C GLU A 316 4.06 -0.57 13.28
N ARG A 317 4.76 -0.93 12.20
CA ARG A 317 6.03 -0.28 11.82
C ARG A 317 5.84 1.15 11.34
N GLU A 318 4.77 1.43 10.61
CA GLU A 318 4.45 2.79 10.14
C GLU A 318 4.09 3.70 11.31
N GLU A 319 3.29 3.21 12.27
CA GLU A 319 3.00 3.93 13.52
C GLU A 319 4.27 4.17 14.35
N GLU A 320 5.14 3.16 14.48
CA GLU A 320 6.40 3.28 15.20
C GLU A 320 7.29 4.38 14.58
N GLN A 321 7.41 4.41 13.25
CA GLN A 321 8.18 5.42 12.53
C GLN A 321 7.56 6.82 12.66
N ALA A 322 6.23 6.93 12.61
CA ALA A 322 5.55 8.21 12.78
C ALA A 322 5.83 8.81 14.17
N ARG A 323 5.77 8.01 15.24
CA ARG A 323 6.12 8.44 16.60
C ARG A 323 7.59 8.85 16.73
N LYS A 324 8.51 8.09 16.12
CA LYS A 324 9.93 8.46 16.10
C LYS A 324 10.15 9.82 15.45
N LYS A 325 9.47 10.06 14.32
CA LYS A 325 9.55 11.33 13.59
C LYS A 325 8.99 12.49 14.41
N GLU A 326 7.85 12.31 15.07
CA GLU A 326 7.23 13.35 15.90
C GLU A 326 8.15 13.85 17.02
N VAL A 327 8.84 12.92 17.71
CA VAL A 327 9.82 13.26 18.75
C VAL A 327 10.98 14.08 18.20
N TRP A 328 11.52 13.71 17.03
CA TRP A 328 12.60 14.46 16.37
C TRP A 328 12.15 15.83 15.88
N ASP A 329 10.93 15.96 15.36
CA ASP A 329 10.37 17.23 14.92
C ASP A 329 10.20 18.18 16.11
N LYS A 330 9.72 17.69 17.26
CA LYS A 330 9.64 18.48 18.50
C LYS A 330 11.01 18.89 19.03
N LEU A 331 11.99 17.98 19.05
CA LEU A 331 13.39 18.32 19.42
C LEU A 331 13.96 19.42 18.51
N THR A 332 13.68 19.36 17.21
CA THR A 332 14.14 20.34 16.24
C THR A 332 13.52 21.72 16.49
N ARG A 333 12.20 21.76 16.77
CA ARG A 333 11.50 23.00 17.16
C ARG A 333 12.05 23.60 18.45
N ILE A 334 12.32 22.79 19.46
CA ILE A 334 12.94 23.26 20.72
C ILE A 334 14.29 23.92 20.44
N ARG A 335 15.16 23.26 19.66
CA ARG A 335 16.47 23.83 19.27
C ARG A 335 16.31 25.14 18.50
N GLN A 336 15.30 25.25 17.63
CA GLN A 336 15.00 26.49 16.93
C GLN A 336 14.58 27.61 17.90
N PHE A 337 13.71 27.33 18.86
CA PHE A 337 13.30 28.32 19.87
C PHE A 337 14.44 28.75 20.80
N ILE A 338 15.35 27.83 21.15
CA ILE A 338 16.57 28.14 21.88
C ILE A 338 17.43 29.12 21.06
N ARG A 339 17.62 28.88 19.76
CA ARG A 339 18.38 29.78 18.87
C ARG A 339 17.75 31.17 18.76
N THR A 340 16.42 31.25 18.68
CA THR A 340 15.69 32.53 18.65
C THR A 340 15.52 33.18 20.02
N LYS A 341 16.07 32.58 21.09
CA LYS A 341 15.97 33.04 22.48
C LYS A 341 14.53 33.17 23.01
N ASP A 342 13.60 32.39 22.45
CA ASP A 342 12.19 32.34 22.87
C ASP A 342 11.99 31.20 23.90
N THR A 343 12.34 31.47 25.17
CA THR A 343 12.31 30.46 26.24
C THR A 343 10.90 29.95 26.53
N SER A 344 9.88 30.81 26.42
CA SER A 344 8.50 30.44 26.70
C SER A 344 8.00 29.35 25.76
N LYS A 345 8.23 29.51 24.45
CA LYS A 345 7.86 28.50 23.46
C LYS A 345 8.72 27.23 23.59
N ALA A 346 10.00 27.37 23.88
CA ALA A 346 10.88 26.22 24.10
C ALA A 346 10.42 25.35 25.27
N ILE A 347 10.01 25.95 26.39
CA ILE A 347 9.49 25.22 27.57
C ILE A 347 8.18 24.51 27.24
N LYS A 348 7.27 25.16 26.51
CA LYS A 348 6.00 24.55 26.11
C LYS A 348 6.23 23.31 25.25
N GLU A 349 7.04 23.44 24.20
CA GLU A 349 7.33 22.34 23.28
C GLU A 349 8.09 21.19 23.99
N TYR A 350 8.94 21.52 24.96
CA TYR A 350 9.61 20.52 25.81
C TYR A 350 8.64 19.70 26.66
N LYS A 351 7.60 20.32 27.24
CA LYS A 351 6.57 19.57 27.99
C LYS A 351 5.80 18.62 27.09
N GLU A 352 5.42 19.06 25.89
CA GLU A 352 4.74 18.20 24.92
C GLU A 352 5.64 17.05 24.45
N LEU A 353 6.94 17.30 24.27
CA LEU A 353 7.92 16.28 23.94
C LEU A 353 8.03 15.21 25.05
N GLN A 354 7.94 15.59 26.33
CA GLN A 354 7.93 14.63 27.44
C GLN A 354 6.73 13.70 27.40
N GLU A 355 5.54 14.20 27.03
CA GLU A 355 4.35 13.37 26.87
C GLU A 355 4.50 12.39 25.71
N VAL A 356 4.90 12.86 24.54
CA VAL A 356 5.10 12.00 23.35
C VAL A 356 6.21 10.97 23.60
N PHE A 357 7.24 11.31 24.38
CA PHE A 357 8.34 10.38 24.68
C PHE A 357 7.94 9.23 25.62
N LYS A 358 6.86 9.34 26.41
CA LYS A 358 6.38 8.23 27.25
C LYS A 358 6.03 7.01 26.40
N ASP A 359 5.41 7.26 25.25
CA ASP A 359 4.97 6.25 24.30
C ASP A 359 6.04 5.93 23.23
N TYR A 360 7.31 6.30 23.49
CA TYR A 360 8.41 6.07 22.56
C TYR A 360 8.81 4.59 22.52
N PRO A 361 9.01 4.03 21.30
CA PRO A 361 9.34 2.62 21.11
C PRO A 361 10.52 2.16 21.97
N GLU A 362 10.38 1.01 22.63
CA GLU A 362 11.42 0.49 23.53
C GLU A 362 12.64 -0.07 22.80
N HIS A 363 12.47 -0.43 21.52
CA HIS A 363 13.53 -1.00 20.69
C HIS A 363 13.82 -0.13 19.45
N PRO A 364 15.11 0.07 19.11
CA PRO A 364 16.31 -0.34 19.84
C PRO A 364 16.56 0.53 21.10
N LEU A 365 16.99 -0.11 22.19
CA LEU A 365 17.24 0.57 23.49
C LEU A 365 18.30 1.67 23.37
N GLU A 366 19.27 1.48 22.48
CA GLU A 366 20.34 2.43 22.17
C GLU A 366 19.79 3.72 21.53
N GLU A 367 18.80 3.57 20.64
CA GLU A 367 18.14 4.71 20.00
C GLU A 367 17.35 5.52 21.03
N LYS A 368 16.58 4.84 21.90
CA LYS A 368 15.85 5.47 23.00
C LYS A 368 16.79 6.21 23.97
N LYS A 369 17.95 5.62 24.30
CA LYS A 369 19.00 6.29 25.11
C LYS A 369 19.56 7.53 24.41
N LYS A 370 19.83 7.46 23.10
CA LYS A 370 20.33 8.59 22.32
C LYS A 370 19.33 9.75 22.33
N VAL A 371 18.06 9.45 22.06
CA VAL A 371 16.97 10.44 22.10
C VAL A 371 16.81 11.03 23.51
N TYR A 372 16.87 10.19 24.55
CA TYR A 372 16.81 10.66 25.93
C TYR A 372 17.94 11.62 26.28
N ASN A 373 19.17 11.33 25.86
CA ASN A 373 20.32 12.23 26.05
C ASN A 373 20.12 13.58 25.33
N GLU A 374 19.51 13.57 24.14
CA GLU A 374 19.18 14.79 23.42
C GLU A 374 18.10 15.62 24.12
N ILE A 375 17.08 14.96 24.69
CA ILE A 375 16.06 15.60 25.54
C ILE A 375 16.71 16.26 26.77
N LEU A 376 17.65 15.56 27.41
CA LEU A 376 18.39 16.09 28.55
C LEU A 376 19.27 17.30 28.16
N SER A 377 19.93 17.24 27.01
CA SER A 377 20.72 18.37 26.50
C SER A 377 19.83 19.59 26.27
N ALA A 378 18.70 19.42 25.57
CA ALA A 378 17.76 20.49 25.31
C ALA A 378 17.21 21.10 26.62
N HIS A 379 16.95 20.29 27.64
CA HIS A 379 16.53 20.77 28.94
C HIS A 379 17.59 21.68 29.60
N ARG A 380 18.87 21.27 29.57
CA ARG A 380 19.97 22.08 30.11
C ARG A 380 20.10 23.41 29.37
N ASP A 381 19.98 23.39 28.05
CA ASP A 381 20.08 24.59 27.20
C ASP A 381 18.95 25.58 27.50
N ILE A 382 17.71 25.09 27.64
CA ILE A 382 16.56 25.92 28.04
C ILE A 382 16.81 26.56 29.41
N HIS A 383 17.26 25.78 30.38
CA HIS A 383 17.51 26.28 31.73
C HIS A 383 18.62 27.34 31.74
N SER A 384 19.74 27.10 31.05
CA SER A 384 20.84 28.06 30.95
C SER A 384 20.35 29.39 30.35
N LEU A 385 19.60 29.32 29.25
CA LEU A 385 19.12 30.50 28.55
C LEU A 385 18.11 31.31 29.37
N ASP A 386 17.23 30.64 30.11
CA ASP A 386 16.30 31.29 31.05
C ASP A 386 17.04 31.99 32.19
N THR A 387 18.07 31.35 32.76
CA THR A 387 18.90 31.98 33.81
C THR A 387 19.67 33.21 33.30
N ASP A 388 20.19 33.14 32.07
CA ASP A 388 20.92 34.27 31.46
C ASP A 388 19.99 35.45 31.14
N LEU A 389 18.78 35.18 30.65
CA LEU A 389 17.78 36.22 30.42
C LEU A 389 17.34 36.89 31.73
N LYS A 390 17.16 36.11 32.80
CA LYS A 390 16.85 36.65 34.14
C LYS A 390 18.00 37.50 34.69
N ARG A 391 19.25 37.06 34.55
CA ARG A 391 20.43 37.83 34.96
C ARG A 391 20.54 39.15 34.22
N LYS A 392 20.35 39.17 32.90
CA LYS A 392 20.40 40.39 32.07
C LYS A 392 19.34 41.41 32.44
N LYS A 393 18.12 40.96 32.77
CA LYS A 393 17.07 41.86 33.28
C LYS A 393 17.51 42.50 34.60
N VAL A 394 18.03 41.70 35.55
CA VAL A 394 18.48 42.19 36.85
C VAL A 394 19.65 43.18 36.74
N THR A 395 20.60 42.96 35.83
CA THR A 395 21.71 43.91 35.62
C THR A 395 21.23 45.22 35.02
N HIS A 396 20.31 45.18 34.05
CA HIS A 396 19.77 46.40 33.43
C HIS A 396 19.02 47.27 34.46
N TYR A 397 18.16 46.66 35.30
CA TYR A 397 17.48 47.39 36.37
C TYR A 397 18.44 47.96 37.43
N LYS A 398 19.57 47.30 37.70
CA LYS A 398 20.59 47.82 38.64
C LYS A 398 21.38 48.99 38.07
N GLU A 399 21.71 48.96 36.78
CA GLU A 399 22.41 50.05 36.09
C GLU A 399 21.52 51.28 36.00
N GLU A 400 20.25 51.13 35.59
CA GLU A 400 19.28 52.24 35.58
C GLU A 400 19.08 52.85 36.98
N PHE A 401 19.02 52.01 38.02
CA PHE A 401 18.87 52.50 39.41
C PHE A 401 20.12 53.28 39.90
N LEU A 402 21.33 52.86 39.50
CA LEU A 402 22.57 53.56 39.86
C LEU A 402 22.68 54.92 39.16
N ASP A 403 22.30 54.99 37.89
CA ASP A 403 22.30 56.24 37.12
C ASP A 403 21.26 57.23 37.65
N ASN A 404 20.08 56.76 38.05
CA ASN A 404 19.05 57.61 38.66
C ASN A 404 19.49 58.19 40.01
N LYS A 405 20.17 57.38 40.85
CA LYS A 405 20.73 57.86 42.12
C LYS A 405 21.81 58.92 41.92
N ALA A 406 22.68 58.74 40.92
CA ALA A 406 23.68 59.74 40.55
C ALA A 406 23.03 61.06 40.06
N ASN A 407 21.97 60.95 39.26
CA ASN A 407 21.18 62.10 38.79
C ASN A 407 20.52 62.86 39.95
N ILE A 408 19.93 62.17 40.94
CA ILE A 408 19.39 62.81 42.15
C ILE A 408 20.49 63.57 42.91
N THR A 409 21.67 62.97 43.10
CA THR A 409 22.78 63.64 43.80
C THR A 409 23.28 64.89 43.07
N ASN A 410 23.33 64.84 41.74
CA ASN A 410 23.69 65.99 40.90
C ASN A 410 22.67 67.12 41.07
N ILE A 411 21.37 66.81 41.03
CA ILE A 411 20.31 67.80 41.25
C ILE A 411 20.44 68.45 42.63
N LYS A 412 20.65 67.67 43.70
CA LYS A 412 20.84 68.20 45.06
C LYS A 412 22.01 69.19 45.13
N SER A 413 23.14 68.85 44.50
CA SER A 413 24.30 69.76 44.41
C SER A 413 23.97 71.05 43.66
N ILE A 414 23.19 71.00 42.57
CA ILE A 414 22.73 72.21 41.87
C ILE A 414 21.84 73.07 42.76
N LEU A 415 20.96 72.47 43.57
CA LEU A 415 20.09 73.21 44.51
C LEU A 415 20.91 73.90 45.60
N GLU A 416 21.91 73.24 46.17
CA GLU A 416 22.85 73.85 47.13
C GLU A 416 23.62 75.01 46.49
N ASP A 417 24.10 74.85 45.26
CA ASP A 417 24.74 75.93 44.51
C ASP A 417 23.81 77.14 44.31
N ILE A 418 22.52 76.92 44.05
CA ILE A 418 21.55 78.03 43.93
C ILE A 418 21.41 78.76 45.27
N HIS A 419 21.39 78.04 46.40
CA HIS A 419 21.37 78.66 47.72
C HIS A 419 22.58 79.59 47.92
N THR A 420 23.80 79.11 47.63
CA THR A 420 25.02 79.92 47.78
C THR A 420 25.06 81.11 46.83
N LEU A 421 24.56 80.98 45.60
CA LEU A 421 24.46 82.07 44.64
C LEU A 421 23.46 83.15 45.09
N LEU A 422 22.33 82.75 45.66
CA LEU A 422 21.34 83.67 46.20
C LEU A 422 21.89 84.44 47.40
N ASP A 423 22.64 83.78 48.29
CA ASP A 423 23.25 84.42 49.46
C ASP A 423 24.33 85.44 49.04
N ARG A 424 25.02 85.20 47.92
CA ARG A 424 25.95 86.16 47.29
C ARG A 424 25.26 87.22 46.43
N GLY A 425 23.93 87.21 46.35
CA GLY A 425 23.15 88.14 45.53
C GLY A 425 23.31 87.94 44.02
N GLN A 426 23.80 86.81 43.52
CA GLN A 426 23.99 86.54 42.09
C GLN A 426 22.70 85.99 41.44
N THR A 427 21.69 86.85 41.31
CA THR A 427 20.31 86.48 40.93
C THR A 427 20.16 85.91 39.53
N GLU A 428 20.97 86.34 38.55
CA GLU A 428 20.87 85.85 37.17
C GLU A 428 21.41 84.43 37.03
N ARG A 429 22.61 84.17 37.57
CA ARG A 429 23.21 82.82 37.61
C ARG A 429 22.35 81.84 38.39
N ALA A 430 21.76 82.28 39.52
CA ALA A 430 20.81 81.48 40.28
C ALA A 430 19.54 81.15 39.46
N THR A 431 19.07 82.06 38.61
CA THR A 431 17.91 81.81 37.74
C THR A 431 18.22 80.74 36.69
N GLN A 432 19.39 80.80 36.06
CA GLN A 432 19.82 79.80 35.06
C GLN A 432 19.95 78.40 35.66
N LYS A 433 20.62 78.28 36.81
CA LYS A 433 20.75 76.98 37.51
C LYS A 433 19.39 76.44 37.99
N LEU A 434 18.46 77.31 38.38
CA LEU A 434 17.11 76.89 38.78
C LEU A 434 16.32 76.28 37.60
N LEU A 435 16.45 76.84 36.40
CA LEU A 435 15.84 76.28 35.19
C LEU A 435 16.45 74.91 34.85
N GLU A 436 17.77 74.78 34.94
CA GLU A 436 18.47 73.52 34.75
C GLU A 436 17.99 72.45 35.74
N ALA A 437 17.88 72.79 37.03
CA ALA A 437 17.39 71.89 38.06
C ALA A 437 15.94 71.45 37.78
N LYS A 438 15.04 72.38 37.40
CA LYS A 438 13.64 72.05 37.05
C LYS A 438 13.55 71.07 35.88
N HIS A 439 14.35 71.30 34.83
CA HIS A 439 14.40 70.40 33.68
C HIS A 439 14.91 69.01 34.05
N LYS A 440 16.01 68.93 34.81
CA LYS A 440 16.56 67.65 35.30
C LYS A 440 15.59 66.89 36.19
N ILE A 441 14.85 67.58 37.07
CA ILE A 441 13.80 66.97 37.92
C ILE A 441 12.65 66.43 37.07
N GLN A 442 12.24 67.11 36.00
CA GLN A 442 11.18 66.62 35.12
C GLN A 442 11.55 65.30 34.45
N LEU A 443 12.82 65.15 34.06
CA LEU A 443 13.38 63.95 33.43
C LEU A 443 13.55 62.75 34.39
N LEU A 444 13.41 62.92 35.71
CA LEU A 444 13.48 61.80 36.65
C LEU A 444 12.31 60.82 36.40
N PRO A 445 12.55 59.50 36.44
CA PRO A 445 11.53 58.49 36.25
C PRO A 445 10.43 58.57 37.31
N THR A 446 9.22 58.12 36.95
CA THR A 446 8.02 58.17 37.82
C THR A 446 8.13 57.29 39.06
N GLU A 447 9.04 56.31 39.04
CA GLU A 447 9.27 55.35 40.13
C GLU A 447 9.97 55.98 41.35
N GLU A 448 10.62 57.13 41.19
CA GLU A 448 11.25 57.90 42.27
C GLU A 448 10.35 59.06 42.77
N PHE A 449 9.04 58.80 42.84
CA PHE A 449 8.03 59.82 43.13
C PHE A 449 8.33 60.67 44.37
N ASP A 450 8.79 60.05 45.46
CA ASP A 450 9.06 60.74 46.72
C ASP A 450 10.26 61.70 46.65
N GLU A 451 11.36 61.29 46.00
CA GLU A 451 12.53 62.15 45.83
C GLU A 451 12.24 63.26 44.81
N LYS A 452 11.57 62.93 43.70
CA LYS A 452 11.09 63.91 42.71
C LYS A 452 10.20 64.97 43.36
N TYR A 453 9.28 64.56 44.24
CA TYR A 453 8.40 65.46 44.98
C TYR A 453 9.18 66.37 45.95
N LYS A 454 10.14 65.83 46.70
CA LYS A 454 11.01 66.63 47.59
C LYS A 454 11.80 67.68 46.81
N LEU A 455 12.45 67.29 45.71
CA LEU A 455 13.23 68.19 44.85
C LEU A 455 12.35 69.27 44.20
N MET A 456 11.12 68.92 43.79
CA MET A 456 10.13 69.91 43.32
C MET A 456 9.72 70.91 44.40
N LYS A 457 9.53 70.44 45.63
CA LYS A 457 9.19 71.31 46.78
C LYS A 457 10.34 72.27 47.10
N GLU A 458 11.57 71.79 47.01
CA GLU A 458 12.79 72.58 47.27
C GLU A 458 13.05 73.63 46.18
N THR A 459 12.95 73.24 44.91
CA THR A 459 13.02 74.20 43.78
C THR A 459 11.96 75.30 43.89
N LYS A 460 10.74 74.98 44.33
CA LYS A 460 9.69 75.99 44.57
C LYS A 460 10.04 76.96 45.69
N LYS A 461 10.68 76.48 46.77
CA LYS A 461 11.18 77.37 47.84
C LYS A 461 12.28 78.30 47.32
N LEU A 462 13.21 77.78 46.53
CA LEU A 462 14.28 78.56 45.91
C LEU A 462 13.76 79.61 44.94
N GLU A 463 12.73 79.28 44.15
CA GLU A 463 12.04 80.21 43.26
C GLU A 463 11.43 81.38 44.03
N ASN A 464 10.74 81.10 45.14
CA ASN A 464 10.18 82.14 46.01
C ASN A 464 11.28 83.02 46.64
N LYS A 465 12.38 82.40 47.10
CA LYS A 465 13.54 83.14 47.65
C LYS A 465 14.18 84.03 46.57
N LEU A 466 14.31 83.54 45.35
CA LEU A 466 14.86 84.28 44.21
C LEU A 466 13.96 85.48 43.84
N LEU A 467 12.64 85.31 43.85
CA LEU A 467 11.68 86.39 43.64
C LEU A 467 11.81 87.48 44.72
N PHE A 468 11.90 87.05 45.97
CA PHE A 468 12.10 87.95 47.12
C PHE A 468 13.40 88.76 46.99
N VAL A 469 14.53 88.12 46.69
CA VAL A 469 15.82 88.80 46.50
C VAL A 469 15.77 89.76 45.31
N LYS A 470 15.13 89.39 44.18
CA LYS A 470 14.92 90.29 43.04
C LYS A 470 14.09 91.51 43.42
N ASN A 471 13.04 91.33 44.22
CA ASN A 471 12.18 92.44 44.67
C ASN A 471 12.92 93.37 45.64
N ILE A 472 13.68 92.83 46.59
CA ILE A 472 14.53 93.65 47.48
C ILE A 472 15.54 94.46 46.67
N LYS A 473 16.21 93.84 45.69
CA LYS A 473 17.14 94.57 44.81
C LYS A 473 16.46 95.71 44.05
N ARG A 474 15.25 95.49 43.54
CA ARG A 474 14.46 96.54 42.86
C ARG A 474 14.11 97.69 43.80
N ILE A 475 13.74 97.40 45.05
CA ILE A 475 13.42 98.42 46.07
C ILE A 475 14.68 99.22 46.45
N ASN A 476 15.82 98.54 46.62
CA ASN A 476 17.07 99.18 47.06
C ASN A 476 17.84 99.88 45.94
N ASN A 477 17.53 99.60 44.67
CA ASN A 477 18.10 100.26 43.50
C ASN A 477 16.97 100.74 42.56
N PRO A 478 16.21 101.79 42.93
CA PRO A 478 15.09 102.27 42.14
C PRO A 478 15.50 102.94 40.81
N GLN A 479 16.80 103.18 40.58
CA GLN A 479 17.31 103.92 39.41
C GLN A 479 17.32 103.15 38.08
N ILE A 480 16.62 102.01 37.96
CA ILE A 480 16.43 101.33 36.67
C ILE A 480 14.94 101.03 36.50
N ILE A 481 14.13 102.09 36.43
CA ILE A 481 12.81 102.07 35.78
C ILE A 481 12.79 103.26 34.82
N THR A 482 13.57 103.17 33.74
CA THR A 482 13.36 103.99 32.55
C THR A 482 13.54 103.13 31.32
N THR A 483 12.44 103.05 30.56
CA THR A 483 12.33 102.72 29.11
C THR A 483 12.87 101.36 28.67
N TYR A 484 12.00 100.34 28.59
CA TYR A 484 11.30 99.89 27.37
C TYR A 484 10.37 98.72 27.70
#